data_AF-U5L669-F1
#
_entry.id   AF-U5L669-F1
#
_cell.length_a   1.000
_cell.length_b   1.000
_cell.length_c   1.000
_cell.angle_alpha   90.00
_cell.angle_beta   90.00
_cell.angle_gamma   90.00
#
_symmetry.space_group_name_H-M   'P 1'
#
loop_
_entity.id
_entity.type
_entity.pdbx_description
1 polymer ?
#
loop_
_entity_poly.entity_id
_entity_poly.type
_entity_poly.pdbx_seq_one_letter_code
_entity_poly.pdbx_strand_id
1 'polypeptide(L)'
;MKHYSFCFVYIKDELFGNFVCLQREGILLKRAAAFLLILLLLAGCSGVQHNTDLEKSISDIVKDKDSNEIPLDSLADFDWEKAFLFTPYSPQEHIEEQLGVSFNDPSSIDFRDDIYLLVFKNDGEVVHYAEVKRQGADFTIGEGEYLTPAEDVITIERP
;
A
#
# COMPACT_ATOMS: atom_id res chain seq x y z
N MET A 1 62.77 18.52 -4.89
CA MET A 1 61.46 18.37 -4.21
C MET A 1 61.08 16.91 -4.27
N LYS A 2 60.80 16.34 -3.11
CA LYS A 2 60.53 14.94 -2.80
C LYS A 2 59.01 14.75 -2.64
N HIS A 3 58.50 13.53 -2.87
CA HIS A 3 57.45 12.81 -2.12
C HIS A 3 57.14 11.52 -2.91
N TYR A 4 58.05 10.55 -2.91
CA TYR A 4 58.07 9.36 -2.05
C TYR A 4 56.82 8.48 -2.12
N SER A 5 56.98 7.42 -2.90
CA SER A 5 56.33 6.13 -2.75
C SER A 5 56.58 5.57 -1.35
N PHE A 6 55.54 5.09 -0.66
CA PHE A 6 55.67 4.32 0.57
C PHE A 6 54.98 2.97 0.38
N CYS A 7 55.80 1.96 0.09
CA CYS A 7 55.44 0.56 0.28
C CYS A 7 56.60 -0.06 1.06
N PHE A 8 56.38 -0.30 2.35
CA PHE A 8 57.28 -1.08 3.19
C PHE A 8 56.54 -2.39 3.53
N VAL A 9 57.13 -3.54 3.21
CA VAL A 9 57.85 -4.42 4.13
C VAL A 9 58.55 -5.52 3.30
N TYR A 10 59.83 -5.75 3.60
CA TYR A 10 60.67 -6.86 3.15
C TYR A 10 60.46 -8.09 4.03
N ILE A 11 60.38 -9.30 3.46
CA ILE A 11 60.97 -10.53 4.03
C ILE A 11 61.54 -11.38 2.87
N LYS A 12 62.82 -11.75 3.01
CA LYS A 12 63.53 -12.78 2.24
C LYS A 12 62.86 -14.14 2.46
N ASP A 13 62.53 -14.86 1.40
CA ASP A 13 63.04 -16.22 1.19
C ASP A 13 62.67 -16.71 -0.22
N GLU A 14 63.57 -17.53 -0.76
CA GLU A 14 63.59 -18.01 -2.13
C GLU A 14 62.39 -18.90 -2.47
N LEU A 15 61.95 -18.78 -3.73
CA LEU A 15 61.10 -19.70 -4.50
C LEU A 15 59.58 -19.48 -4.38
N PHE A 16 58.98 -19.24 -5.56
CA PHE A 16 57.53 -19.10 -5.84
C PHE A 16 56.88 -17.75 -5.49
N GLY A 17 57.12 -16.79 -6.38
CA GLY A 17 56.33 -15.56 -6.47
C GLY A 17 54.91 -15.83 -6.97
N ASN A 18 53.96 -15.90 -6.04
CA ASN A 18 52.55 -15.62 -6.31
C ASN A 18 52.21 -14.26 -5.70
N PHE A 19 52.04 -13.26 -6.55
CA PHE A 19 51.48 -11.97 -6.18
C PHE A 19 49.97 -12.11 -6.04
N VAL A 20 49.47 -12.31 -4.81
CA VAL A 20 48.05 -12.13 -4.53
C VAL A 20 47.85 -10.66 -4.18
N CYS A 21 47.44 -9.86 -5.18
CA CYS A 21 47.04 -8.49 -4.96
C CYS A 21 45.94 -8.40 -3.89
N LEU A 22 46.05 -7.43 -2.99
CA LEU A 22 45.01 -6.89 -2.11
C LEU A 22 43.83 -6.26 -2.88
N GLN A 23 43.47 -6.79 -4.06
CA GLN A 23 42.34 -6.38 -4.88
C GLN A 23 41.02 -7.04 -4.46
N ARG A 24 41.08 -8.00 -3.52
CA ARG A 24 39.95 -8.84 -3.07
C ARG A 24 38.98 -8.10 -2.15
N GLU A 25 39.47 -7.14 -1.36
CA GLU A 25 38.66 -6.36 -0.40
C GLU A 25 37.70 -5.39 -1.11
N GLY A 26 38.15 -4.74 -2.20
CA GLY A 26 37.32 -3.80 -2.96
C GLY A 26 36.17 -4.46 -3.73
N ILE A 27 36.29 -5.73 -4.13
CA ILE A 27 35.23 -6.47 -4.85
C ILE A 27 34.11 -6.89 -3.89
N LEU A 28 34.47 -7.30 -2.66
CA LEU A 28 33.52 -7.63 -1.61
C LEU A 28 32.73 -6.39 -1.15
N LEU A 29 33.40 -5.23 -1.00
CA LEU A 29 32.72 -3.97 -0.69
C LEU A 29 31.74 -3.54 -1.78
N LYS A 30 32.11 -3.67 -3.06
CA LYS A 30 31.24 -3.32 -4.19
C LYS A 30 30.00 -4.23 -4.27
N ARG A 31 30.15 -5.52 -3.99
CA ARG A 31 29.04 -6.47 -3.93
C ARG A 31 28.12 -6.17 -2.76
N ALA A 32 28.68 -5.91 -1.57
CA ALA A 32 27.89 -5.51 -0.40
C ALA A 32 27.13 -4.20 -0.65
N ALA A 33 27.76 -3.21 -1.28
CA ALA A 33 27.12 -1.95 -1.66
C ALA A 33 26.00 -2.15 -2.70
N ALA A 34 26.18 -3.04 -3.68
CA ALA A 34 25.14 -3.37 -4.65
C ALA A 34 23.94 -4.07 -3.98
N PHE A 35 24.18 -5.00 -3.06
CA PHE A 35 23.10 -5.63 -2.28
C PHE A 35 22.37 -4.64 -1.38
N LEU A 36 23.09 -3.72 -0.73
CA LEU A 36 22.48 -2.67 0.09
C LEU A 36 21.65 -1.69 -0.76
N LEU A 37 22.12 -1.34 -1.95
CA LEU A 37 21.39 -0.49 -2.89
C LEU A 37 20.10 -1.17 -3.39
N ILE A 38 20.14 -2.48 -3.64
CA ILE A 38 18.96 -3.27 -4.00
C ILE A 38 17.95 -3.34 -2.84
N LEU A 39 18.42 -3.49 -1.60
CA LEU A 39 17.55 -3.46 -0.40
C LEU A 39 16.91 -2.08 -0.19
N LEU A 40 17.64 -0.99 -0.46
CA LEU A 40 17.11 0.38 -0.42
C LEU A 40 16.07 0.65 -1.52
N LEU A 41 16.17 0.00 -2.67
CA LEU A 41 15.17 0.09 -3.74
C LEU A 41 13.88 -0.68 -3.42
N LEU A 42 13.93 -1.64 -2.49
CA LEU A 42 12.77 -2.40 -2.02
C LEU A 42 12.01 -1.69 -0.88
N ALA A 43 12.53 -0.58 -0.35
CA ALA A 43 11.77 0.31 0.53
C ALA A 43 10.75 1.10 -0.33
N GLY A 44 9.72 0.41 -0.81
CA GLY A 44 8.62 1.00 -1.56
C GLY A 44 7.84 2.01 -0.74
N CYS A 45 7.22 2.99 -1.42
CA CYS A 45 6.27 3.92 -0.81
C CYS A 45 5.09 3.14 -0.20
N SER A 46 5.08 3.02 1.12
CA SER A 46 4.03 2.36 1.92
C SER A 46 2.85 3.30 2.21
N GLY A 47 2.34 3.99 1.19
CA GLY A 47 1.20 4.89 1.34
C GLY A 47 -0.09 4.17 0.96
N VAL A 48 -1.14 4.32 1.77
CA VAL A 48 -2.48 3.86 1.38
C VAL A 48 -2.93 4.68 0.16
N GLN A 49 -3.36 4.00 -0.90
CA GLN A 49 -3.72 4.66 -2.15
C GLN A 49 -5.16 5.17 -2.14
N HIS A 50 -5.35 6.46 -2.39
CA HIS A 50 -6.65 7.05 -2.66
C HIS A 50 -7.13 6.67 -4.07
N ASN A 51 -8.20 5.88 -4.18
CA ASN A 51 -8.69 5.39 -5.46
C ASN A 51 -9.85 6.25 -6.00
N THR A 52 -9.51 7.37 -6.63
CA THR A 52 -10.48 8.31 -7.22
C THR A 52 -11.15 7.78 -8.49
N ASP A 53 -10.54 6.83 -9.20
CA ASP A 53 -11.15 6.17 -10.36
C ASP A 53 -12.28 5.23 -9.94
N LEU A 54 -12.10 4.52 -8.82
CA LEU A 54 -13.16 3.74 -8.18
C LEU A 54 -14.30 4.65 -7.70
N GLU A 55 -14.00 5.77 -7.04
CA GLU A 55 -15.02 6.76 -6.63
C GLU A 55 -15.87 7.24 -7.79
N LYS A 56 -15.23 7.53 -8.92
CA LYS A 56 -15.92 7.97 -10.14
C LYS A 56 -16.82 6.87 -10.68
N SER A 57 -16.32 5.64 -10.75
CA SER A 57 -17.08 4.49 -11.25
C SER A 57 -18.32 4.22 -10.39
N ILE A 58 -18.16 4.23 -9.05
CA ILE A 58 -19.28 4.10 -8.11
C ILE A 58 -20.26 5.26 -8.28
N SER A 59 -19.76 6.49 -8.33
CA SER A 59 -20.59 7.69 -8.52
C SER A 59 -21.42 7.63 -9.80
N ASP A 60 -20.88 7.12 -10.89
CA ASP A 60 -21.60 6.97 -12.15
C ASP A 60 -22.69 5.88 -12.08
N ILE A 61 -22.44 4.77 -11.37
CA ILE A 61 -23.47 3.75 -11.07
C ILE A 61 -24.59 4.32 -10.20
N VAL A 62 -24.27 5.10 -9.17
CA VAL A 62 -25.27 5.65 -8.24
C VAL A 62 -26.20 6.66 -8.92
N LYS A 63 -25.67 7.43 -9.89
CA LYS A 63 -26.46 8.36 -10.71
C LYS A 63 -27.47 7.65 -11.59
N ASP A 64 -27.15 6.44 -12.05
CA ASP A 64 -28.10 5.60 -12.76
C ASP A 64 -29.19 5.13 -11.79
N LYS A 65 -30.42 5.57 -12.04
CA LYS A 65 -31.57 5.27 -11.17
C LYS A 65 -32.06 3.84 -11.33
N ASP A 66 -31.68 3.15 -12.40
CA ASP A 66 -32.07 1.77 -12.66
C ASP A 66 -31.11 0.76 -12.00
N SER A 67 -29.91 1.19 -11.58
CA SER A 67 -28.97 0.33 -10.84
C SER A 67 -29.26 0.34 -9.35
N ASN A 68 -29.27 -0.82 -8.69
CA ASN A 68 -29.42 -0.92 -7.21
C ASN A 68 -28.24 -1.58 -6.53
N GLU A 69 -27.17 -1.90 -7.28
CA GLU A 69 -26.05 -2.70 -6.81
C GLU A 69 -24.74 -2.13 -7.35
N ILE A 70 -23.69 -2.24 -6.55
CA ILE A 70 -22.31 -1.87 -6.91
C ILE A 70 -21.45 -3.12 -6.72
N PRO A 71 -21.07 -3.82 -7.81
CA PRO A 71 -20.20 -5.00 -7.73
C PRO A 71 -18.72 -4.58 -7.67
N LEU A 72 -18.14 -4.55 -6.47
CA LEU A 72 -16.80 -3.99 -6.25
C LEU A 72 -15.68 -4.74 -6.97
N ASP A 73 -15.71 -6.07 -7.07
CA ASP A 73 -14.62 -6.86 -7.68
C ASP A 73 -14.45 -6.53 -9.16
N SER A 74 -15.56 -6.21 -9.84
CA SER A 74 -15.53 -5.78 -11.24
C SER A 74 -15.00 -4.35 -11.45
N LEU A 75 -14.99 -3.53 -10.39
CA LEU A 75 -14.58 -2.12 -10.42
C LEU A 75 -13.17 -1.90 -9.85
N ALA A 76 -12.75 -2.74 -8.91
CA ALA A 76 -11.44 -2.70 -8.30
C ALA A 76 -10.41 -3.38 -9.21
N ASP A 77 -9.46 -2.61 -9.74
CA ASP A 77 -8.39 -3.09 -10.62
C ASP A 77 -7.10 -3.47 -9.87
N PHE A 78 -7.25 -3.87 -8.60
CA PHE A 78 -6.17 -4.18 -7.66
C PHE A 78 -6.53 -5.40 -6.80
N ASP A 79 -5.51 -6.04 -6.21
CA ASP A 79 -5.71 -7.19 -5.34
C ASP A 79 -6.22 -6.75 -3.95
N TRP A 80 -7.32 -7.36 -3.48
CA TRP A 80 -7.88 -7.14 -2.16
C TRP A 80 -8.53 -8.42 -1.61
N GLU A 81 -8.55 -8.55 -0.29
CA GLU A 81 -9.15 -9.68 0.41
C GLU A 81 -10.43 -9.29 1.15
N LYS A 82 -10.46 -8.06 1.69
CA LYS A 82 -11.59 -7.52 2.46
C LYS A 82 -11.84 -6.07 2.11
N ALA A 83 -13.11 -5.67 2.00
CA ALA A 83 -13.51 -4.28 1.89
C ALA A 83 -14.50 -3.92 3.00
N PHE A 84 -14.27 -2.79 3.67
CA PHE A 84 -15.08 -2.30 4.79
C PHE A 84 -15.78 -1.03 4.36
N LEU A 85 -17.09 -0.95 4.61
CA LEU A 85 -17.90 0.22 4.33
C LEU A 85 -18.25 0.94 5.63
N PHE A 86 -17.62 2.08 5.87
CA PHE A 86 -17.88 2.91 7.04
C PHE A 86 -18.93 3.98 6.71
N THR A 87 -19.89 4.12 7.61
CA THR A 87 -20.95 5.12 7.49
C THR A 87 -20.43 6.52 7.83
N PRO A 88 -21.13 7.58 7.40
CA PRO A 88 -20.83 8.93 7.87
C PRO A 88 -20.81 9.01 9.40
N TYR A 89 -19.98 9.91 9.95
CA TYR A 89 -19.72 10.07 11.38
C TYR A 89 -19.03 8.89 12.08
N SER A 90 -18.37 7.99 11.34
CA SER A 90 -17.56 6.93 11.93
C SER A 90 -16.30 7.50 12.61
N PRO A 91 -16.12 7.35 13.94
CA PRO A 91 -14.92 7.83 14.62
C PRO A 91 -13.67 7.04 14.21
N GLN A 92 -12.52 7.71 14.20
CA GLN A 92 -11.21 7.11 13.92
C GLN A 92 -10.93 5.80 14.70
N GLU A 93 -11.24 5.78 16.00
CA GLU A 93 -11.03 4.60 16.86
C GLU A 93 -11.88 3.40 16.40
N HIS A 94 -13.12 3.65 15.98
CA HIS A 94 -14.01 2.60 15.48
C HIS A 94 -13.50 2.02 14.15
N ILE A 95 -12.98 2.87 13.27
CA ILE A 95 -12.39 2.45 12.00
C ILE A 95 -11.21 1.52 12.23
N GLU A 96 -10.26 1.91 13.10
CA GLU A 96 -9.09 1.09 13.41
C GLU A 96 -9.45 -0.22 14.12
N GLU A 97 -10.45 -0.21 15.00
CA GLU A 97 -10.96 -1.41 15.66
C GLU A 97 -11.50 -2.43 14.65
N GLN A 98 -12.34 -1.99 13.70
CA GLN A 98 -12.88 -2.88 12.67
C GLN A 98 -11.81 -3.36 11.67
N LEU A 99 -10.85 -2.49 11.33
CA LEU A 99 -9.75 -2.88 10.43
C LEU A 99 -8.74 -3.81 11.13
N GLY A 100 -8.61 -3.74 12.45
CA GLY A 100 -7.60 -4.48 13.22
C GLY A 100 -6.16 -4.02 12.95
N VAL A 101 -5.98 -2.84 12.36
CA VAL A 101 -4.70 -2.19 12.06
C VAL A 101 -4.85 -0.68 12.21
N SER A 102 -3.73 0.01 12.50
CA SER A 102 -3.75 1.47 12.49
C SER A 102 -3.94 1.98 11.06
N PHE A 103 -4.82 2.95 10.91
CA PHE A 103 -5.17 3.55 9.63
C PHE A 103 -5.61 4.97 9.88
N ASN A 104 -4.77 5.96 9.58
CA ASN A 104 -5.13 7.36 9.74
C ASN A 104 -6.08 7.79 8.61
N ASP A 105 -7.38 7.91 8.90
CA ASP A 105 -8.39 8.31 7.92
C ASP A 105 -8.06 9.69 7.31
N PRO A 106 -7.83 9.78 5.98
CA PRO A 106 -7.59 11.04 5.31
C PRO A 106 -8.88 11.79 4.93
N SER A 107 -10.04 11.13 4.97
CA SER A 107 -11.32 11.68 4.49
C SER A 107 -12.03 12.55 5.53
N SER A 108 -11.67 12.37 6.80
CA SER A 108 -12.30 12.98 7.96
C SER A 108 -13.79 12.68 8.05
N ILE A 109 -14.13 11.39 7.88
CA ILE A 109 -15.53 10.94 7.85
C ILE A 109 -16.26 11.16 9.19
N ASP A 110 -15.52 11.32 10.28
CA ASP A 110 -16.02 11.54 11.65
C ASP A 110 -16.88 12.80 11.81
N PHE A 111 -16.76 13.79 10.92
CA PHE A 111 -17.61 14.98 10.90
C PHE A 111 -18.39 15.20 9.59
N ARG A 112 -18.32 14.26 8.65
CA ARG A 112 -18.96 14.37 7.33
C ARG A 112 -20.22 13.50 7.27
N ASP A 113 -21.25 14.02 6.59
CA ASP A 113 -22.50 13.32 6.26
C ASP A 113 -22.67 13.04 4.75
N ASP A 114 -21.77 13.56 3.93
CA ASP A 114 -21.86 13.54 2.47
C ASP A 114 -21.20 12.31 1.83
N ILE A 115 -20.45 11.52 2.62
CA ILE A 115 -19.69 10.35 2.15
C ILE A 115 -19.83 9.13 3.07
N TYR A 116 -19.68 7.96 2.46
CA TYR A 116 -19.24 6.74 3.09
C TYR A 116 -17.76 6.53 2.76
N LEU A 117 -17.03 5.86 3.65
CA LEU A 117 -15.61 5.55 3.42
C LEU A 117 -15.48 4.05 3.15
N LEU A 118 -15.00 3.72 1.95
CA LEU A 118 -14.71 2.34 1.55
C LEU A 118 -13.22 2.08 1.71
N VAL A 119 -12.85 1.10 2.52
CA VAL A 119 -11.45 0.77 2.84
C VAL A 119 -11.14 -0.67 2.47
N PHE A 120 -10.09 -0.87 1.68
CA PHE A 120 -9.67 -2.18 1.18
C PHE A 120 -8.44 -2.68 1.92
N LYS A 121 -8.47 -3.95 2.32
CA LYS A 121 -7.36 -4.67 2.94
C LYS A 121 -6.86 -5.80 2.07
N ASN A 122 -5.55 -6.02 2.12
CA ASN A 122 -4.87 -7.17 1.55
C ASN A 122 -3.70 -7.58 2.45
N ASP A 123 -3.54 -8.88 2.74
CA ASP A 123 -2.50 -9.42 3.63
C ASP A 123 -2.42 -8.70 4.98
N GLY A 124 -3.59 -8.36 5.53
CA GLY A 124 -3.71 -7.68 6.82
C GLY A 124 -3.43 -6.17 6.80
N GLU A 125 -2.94 -5.58 5.72
CA GLU A 125 -2.66 -4.15 5.57
C GLU A 125 -3.75 -3.42 4.79
N VAL A 126 -3.87 -2.10 4.96
CA VAL A 126 -4.76 -1.26 4.15
C VAL A 126 -4.04 -0.88 2.85
N VAL A 127 -4.64 -1.22 1.71
CA VAL A 127 -4.03 -1.00 0.38
C VAL A 127 -4.67 0.18 -0.35
N HIS A 128 -6.00 0.32 -0.28
CA HIS A 128 -6.74 1.38 -0.95
C HIS A 128 -7.88 1.93 -0.08
N TYR A 129 -8.28 3.16 -0.36
CA TYR A 129 -9.55 3.72 0.13
C TYR A 129 -10.25 4.54 -0.96
N ALA A 130 -11.56 4.70 -0.83
CA ALA A 130 -12.39 5.53 -1.70
C ALA A 130 -13.50 6.24 -0.90
N GLU A 131 -13.71 7.52 -1.19
CA GLU A 131 -14.81 8.33 -0.66
C GLU A 131 -16.05 8.18 -1.55
N VAL A 132 -17.03 7.41 -1.06
CA VAL A 132 -18.28 7.15 -1.77
C VAL A 132 -19.30 8.22 -1.44
N LYS A 133 -19.55 9.15 -2.37
CA LYS A 133 -20.56 10.21 -2.19
C LYS A 133 -21.96 9.62 -2.06
N ARG A 134 -22.70 10.09 -1.06
CA ARG A 134 -24.07 9.65 -0.76
C ARG A 134 -25.05 9.87 -1.92
N GLN A 135 -24.97 11.02 -2.59
CA GLN A 135 -25.81 11.38 -3.76
C GLN A 135 -27.32 11.13 -3.59
N GLY A 136 -27.82 11.24 -2.36
CA GLY A 136 -29.22 10.99 -2.03
C GLY A 136 -29.63 9.50 -2.01
N ALA A 137 -28.65 8.60 -1.89
CA ALA A 137 -28.85 7.18 -1.65
C ALA A 137 -28.12 6.76 -0.36
N ASP A 138 -28.55 5.66 0.24
CA ASP A 138 -27.85 4.99 1.33
C ASP A 138 -27.21 3.69 0.83
N PHE A 139 -26.15 3.25 1.50
CA PHE A 139 -25.38 2.08 1.09
C PHE A 139 -25.30 1.06 2.21
N THR A 140 -25.48 -0.21 1.87
CA THR A 140 -25.41 -1.31 2.82
C THR A 140 -24.70 -2.53 2.21
N ILE A 141 -24.01 -3.28 3.06
CA ILE A 141 -23.37 -4.56 2.74
C ILE A 141 -24.13 -5.74 3.36
N GLY A 142 -25.38 -5.52 3.78
CA GLY A 142 -26.21 -6.52 4.45
C GLY A 142 -25.80 -6.76 5.90
N GLU A 143 -25.84 -8.01 6.35
CA GLU A 143 -25.47 -8.41 7.72
C GLU A 143 -23.95 -8.64 7.90
N GLY A 144 -23.16 -8.49 6.84
CA GLY A 144 -21.71 -8.70 6.88
C GLY A 144 -20.94 -7.53 7.51
N GLU A 145 -19.79 -7.81 8.12
CA GLU A 145 -18.86 -6.79 8.62
C GLU A 145 -17.93 -6.24 7.53
N TYR A 146 -17.70 -7.04 6.48
CA TYR A 146 -16.86 -6.72 5.35
C TYR A 146 -17.31 -7.52 4.12
N LEU A 147 -16.94 -7.02 2.95
CA LEU A 147 -17.08 -7.68 1.66
C LEU A 147 -15.81 -8.47 1.34
N THR A 148 -15.92 -9.46 0.46
CA THR A 148 -14.79 -10.19 -0.14
C THR A 148 -14.95 -10.21 -1.65
N PRO A 149 -13.93 -10.56 -2.46
CA PRO A 149 -14.12 -10.70 -3.90
C PRO A 149 -15.25 -11.66 -4.32
N ALA A 150 -15.61 -12.62 -3.47
CA ALA A 150 -16.72 -13.54 -3.72
C ALA A 150 -18.10 -13.00 -3.27
N GLU A 151 -18.11 -12.01 -2.39
CA GLU A 151 -19.29 -11.37 -1.80
C GLU A 151 -19.03 -9.86 -1.79
N ASP A 152 -19.13 -9.23 -2.97
CA ASP A 152 -18.57 -7.92 -3.30
C ASP A 152 -19.62 -6.82 -3.56
N VAL A 153 -20.90 -7.13 -3.31
CA VAL A 153 -22.02 -6.26 -3.68
C VAL A 153 -22.36 -5.29 -2.55
N ILE A 154 -22.29 -3.99 -2.86
CA ILE A 154 -22.94 -2.95 -2.05
C ILE A 154 -24.34 -2.70 -2.63
N THR A 155 -25.36 -2.75 -1.78
CA THR A 155 -26.74 -2.40 -2.15
C THR A 155 -26.96 -0.90 -2.04
N ILE A 156 -27.66 -0.33 -3.02
CA ILE A 156 -28.05 1.09 -3.06
C ILE A 156 -29.52 1.20 -2.63
N GLU A 157 -29.75 1.88 -1.52
CA GLU A 157 -31.09 2.18 -1.01
C GLU A 157 -31.47 3.62 -1.38
N ARG A 158 -32.63 3.80 -2.02
CA ARG A 158 -33.12 5.13 -2.41
C ARG A 158 -34.41 5.45 -1.65
N PRO A 159 -34.50 6.62 -0.99
CA PRO A 159 -35.71 7.06 -0.30
C PRO A 159 -36.88 7.38 -1.23
#